data_AF-A0A1M5Z4U7-F1
#
_entry.id   AF-A0A1M5Z4U7-F1
#
_cell.length_a   1.000
_cell.length_b   1.000
_cell.length_c   1.000
_cell.angle_alpha   90.00
_cell.angle_beta   90.00
_cell.angle_gamma   90.00
#
_symmetry.space_group_name_H-M   'P 1'
#
loop_
_entity.id
_entity.type
_entity.pdbx_description
1 polymer ?
#
loop_
_entity_poly.entity_id
_entity_poly.type
_entity_poly.pdbx_seq_one_letter_code
_entity_poly.pdbx_strand_id
1 'polypeptide(L)'
;MENIGMITLPVKRGGILEGLGRGHMIIARSKNAFLYILERDNRYQLILHEHGAAGARRNQVPKYGQNTAAIQRLADRSEYLYEAEFDRALDIYTLMRCAEEGILSIFPDGDGGPV
;
A
#
# COMPACT_ATOMS: atom_id res chain seq x y z
N MET A 1 9.34 -17.39 -9.55
CA MET A 1 8.94 -15.99 -9.74
C MET A 1 7.58 -15.88 -9.11
N GLU A 2 7.50 -15.27 -7.94
CA GLU A 2 6.24 -15.18 -7.20
C GLU A 2 5.42 -14.06 -7.85
N ASN A 3 4.27 -14.41 -8.42
CA ASN A 3 3.41 -13.47 -9.12
C ASN A 3 2.56 -12.72 -8.08
N ILE A 4 2.86 -11.45 -7.88
CA ILE A 4 2.01 -10.53 -7.13
C ILE A 4 1.07 -9.87 -8.13
N GLY A 5 -0.23 -10.14 -7.99
CA GLY A 5 -1.26 -9.52 -8.82
C GLY A 5 -1.51 -8.11 -8.32
N MET A 6 -1.25 -7.10 -9.15
CA MET A 6 -1.43 -5.70 -8.77
C MET A 6 -2.51 -5.04 -9.62
N ILE A 7 -3.45 -4.37 -8.96
CA ILE A 7 -4.51 -3.59 -9.60
C ILE A 7 -4.51 -2.16 -9.05
N THR A 8 -4.71 -1.18 -9.92
CA THR A 8 -4.92 0.21 -9.50
C THR A 8 -6.36 0.37 -8.99
N LEU A 9 -6.51 0.89 -7.78
CA LEU A 9 -7.83 1.17 -7.22
C LEU A 9 -8.26 2.59 -7.55
N PRO A 10 -9.57 2.81 -7.85
CA PRO A 10 -10.10 4.16 -7.83
C PRO A 10 -9.95 4.74 -6.43
N VAL A 11 -9.56 6.01 -6.34
CA VAL A 11 -9.39 6.74 -5.08
C VAL A 11 -10.76 6.98 -4.42
N LYS A 12 -11.32 5.93 -3.81
CA LYS A 12 -12.62 5.93 -3.12
C LYS A 12 -12.46 5.27 -1.75
N ARG A 13 -13.00 5.93 -0.72
CA ARG A 13 -12.91 5.51 0.70
C ARG A 13 -13.27 4.04 0.98
N GLY A 14 -14.20 3.48 0.20
CA GLY A 14 -14.63 2.07 0.34
C GLY A 14 -13.54 1.07 -0.07
N GLY A 15 -12.79 1.37 -1.13
CA GLY A 15 -11.88 0.41 -1.76
C GLY A 15 -10.74 -0.06 -0.85
N ILE A 16 -10.26 0.82 0.04
CA ILE A 16 -9.20 0.46 1.00
C ILE A 16 -9.67 -0.63 1.96
N LEU A 17 -10.83 -0.46 2.60
CA LEU A 17 -11.29 -1.43 3.58
C LEU A 17 -11.74 -2.74 2.93
N GLU A 18 -12.29 -2.69 1.72
CA GLU A 18 -12.67 -3.88 0.98
C GLU A 18 -11.45 -4.73 0.61
N GLY A 19 -10.38 -4.12 0.09
CA GLY A 19 -9.15 -4.85 -0.22
C GLY A 19 -8.46 -5.40 1.04
N LEU A 20 -8.41 -4.62 2.13
CA LEU A 20 -7.91 -5.12 3.42
C LEU A 20 -8.76 -6.27 3.97
N GLY A 21 -10.09 -6.22 3.78
CA GLY A 21 -11.02 -7.28 4.17
C GLY A 21 -10.86 -8.57 3.36
N ARG A 22 -10.43 -8.47 2.09
CA ARG A 22 -9.98 -9.62 1.28
C ARG A 22 -8.61 -10.16 1.73
N GLY A 23 -7.92 -9.41 2.58
CA GLY A 23 -6.56 -9.69 3.06
C GLY A 23 -5.50 -9.38 2.01
N HIS A 24 -5.80 -8.47 1.10
CA HIS A 24 -4.84 -7.91 0.17
C HIS A 24 -4.09 -6.76 0.84
N MET A 25 -2.96 -6.38 0.25
CA MET A 25 -2.21 -5.21 0.68
C MET A 25 -2.71 -3.99 -0.08
N ILE A 26 -2.95 -2.91 0.65
CA ILE A 26 -3.22 -1.60 0.05
C ILE A 26 -1.95 -0.77 0.07
N ILE A 27 -1.63 -0.16 -1.06
CA ILE A 27 -0.48 0.72 -1.21
C ILE A 27 -0.99 2.12 -1.52
N ALA A 28 -0.79 3.03 -0.58
CA ALA A 28 -1.04 4.44 -0.78
C ALA A 28 0.24 5.12 -1.25
N ARG A 29 0.23 5.65 -2.47
CA ARG A 29 1.34 6.45 -3.02
C ARG A 29 1.03 7.93 -2.87
N SER A 30 2.03 8.64 -2.36
CA SER A 30 2.17 10.09 -2.45
C SER A 30 3.42 10.43 -3.26
N LYS A 31 3.61 11.71 -3.56
CA LYS A 31 4.75 12.23 -4.31
C LYS A 31 6.10 11.74 -3.79
N ASN A 32 6.24 11.63 -2.46
CA ASN A 32 7.53 11.39 -1.81
C ASN A 32 7.58 10.09 -1.01
N ALA A 33 6.50 9.33 -0.93
CA ALA A 33 6.46 8.14 -0.08
C ALA A 33 5.39 7.13 -0.50
N PHE A 34 5.67 5.87 -0.16
CA PHE A 34 4.74 4.75 -0.22
C PHE A 34 4.33 4.34 1.19
N LEU A 35 3.04 4.14 1.40
CA LEU A 35 2.50 3.57 2.61
C LEU A 35 1.82 2.24 2.29
N TYR A 36 2.41 1.17 2.77
CA TYR A 36 1.86 -0.19 2.68
C TYR A 36 0.99 -0.46 3.90
N ILE A 37 -0.21 -0.97 3.65
CA ILE A 37 -1.22 -1.25 4.67
C ILE A 37 -1.65 -2.69 4.47
N LEU A 38 -1.54 -3.47 5.53
CA LEU A 38 -2.07 -4.83 5.59
C LEU A 38 -2.82 -5.05 6.89
N GLU A 39 -3.78 -5.98 6.85
CA GLU A 39 -4.48 -6.43 8.04
C GLU A 39 -3.96 -7.82 8.45
N ARG A 40 -3.48 -7.95 9.69
CA ARG A 40 -3.13 -9.24 10.33
C ARG A 40 -3.48 -9.19 11.80
N ASP A 41 -4.00 -10.29 12.34
CA ASP A 41 -4.28 -10.46 13.77
C ASP A 41 -5.12 -9.32 14.39
N ASN A 42 -6.13 -8.84 13.65
CA ASN A 42 -6.99 -7.72 14.03
C ASN A 42 -6.22 -6.39 14.25
N ARG A 43 -5.09 -6.21 13.56
CA ARG A 43 -4.27 -5.00 13.55
C ARG A 43 -3.96 -4.61 12.11
N TYR A 44 -3.85 -3.31 11.88
CA TYR A 44 -3.26 -2.77 10.67
C TYR A 44 -1.75 -2.69 10.87
N GLN A 45 -0.98 -3.36 10.00
CA GLN A 45 0.45 -3.10 9.89
C GLN A 45 0.65 -2.03 8.82
N LEU A 46 1.39 -1.00 9.20
CA LEU A 46 1.65 0.19 8.41
C LEU A 46 3.15 0.26 8.16
N ILE A 47 3.54 0.33 6.90
CA ILE A 47 4.95 0.42 6.52
C ILE A 47 5.09 1.63 5.63
N LEU A 48 5.82 2.64 6.11
CA LEU A 48 6.09 3.87 5.38
C LEU A 48 7.50 3.81 4.81
N HIS A 49 7.61 3.92 3.50
CA HIS A 49 8.88 4.03 2.79
C HIS A 49 8.93 5.39 2.09
N GLU A 50 9.81 6.26 2.57
CA GLU A 50 10.06 7.57 1.97
C GLU A 50 11.09 7.43 0.85
N HIS A 51 10.93 8.18 -0.24
CA HIS A 51 11.85 8.12 -1.38
C HIS A 51 13.26 8.53 -0.95
N GLY A 52 14.26 7.70 -1.28
CA GLY A 52 15.66 7.91 -0.88
C GLY A 52 15.98 7.58 0.57
N ALA A 53 15.02 7.05 1.35
CA ALA A 53 15.30 6.56 2.69
C ALA A 53 16.06 5.23 2.63
N ALA A 54 17.02 5.04 3.54
CA ALA A 54 17.77 3.78 3.66
C ALA A 54 16.93 2.62 4.23
N GLY A 55 15.69 2.88 4.63
CA GLY A 55 14.80 1.88 5.20
C GLY A 55 13.37 2.39 5.39
N ALA A 56 12.49 1.48 5.80
CA ALA A 56 11.08 1.76 6.01
C ALA A 56 10.73 1.84 7.50
N ARG A 57 9.82 2.77 7.85
CA ARG A 57 9.27 2.88 9.20
C ARG A 57 8.08 1.94 9.34
N ARG A 58 8.02 1.22 10.45
CA ARG A 58 6.96 0.25 10.72
C ARG A 58 6.14 0.68 11.91
N ASN A 59 4.82 0.59 11.78
CA ASN A 59 3.90 0.81 12.87
C ASN A 59 2.79 -0.24 12.84
N GLN A 60 2.19 -0.52 14.00
CA GLN A 60 1.06 -1.43 14.12
C GLN A 60 -0.01 -0.79 14.99
N VAL A 61 -1.19 -0.59 14.43
CA VAL A 61 -2.32 -0.01 15.13
C VAL A 61 -3.46 -1.01 15.20
N PRO A 62 -4.17 -1.16 16.33
CA PRO A 62 -5.23 -2.15 16.38
C PRO A 62 -6.45 -1.70 15.57
N LYS A 63 -7.22 -2.65 15.04
CA LYS A 63 -8.39 -2.42 14.19
C LYS A 63 -9.61 -2.03 15.03
N TYR A 64 -9.68 -0.76 15.43
CA TYR A 64 -10.85 -0.18 16.10
C TYR A 64 -11.20 1.19 15.53
N GLY A 65 -12.41 1.67 15.83
CA GLY A 65 -13.11 2.73 15.10
C GLY A 65 -12.26 3.92 14.66
N GLN A 66 -11.48 4.53 15.57
CA GLN A 66 -10.65 5.69 15.23
C GLN A 66 -9.55 5.37 14.21
N ASN A 67 -8.91 4.20 14.31
CA ASN A 67 -7.81 3.79 13.42
C ASN A 67 -8.39 3.38 12.07
N THR A 68 -9.50 2.65 12.05
CA THR A 68 -10.20 2.31 10.81
C THR A 68 -10.66 3.56 10.07
N ALA A 69 -11.19 4.57 10.77
CA ALA A 69 -11.54 5.85 10.17
C ALA A 69 -10.32 6.61 9.64
N ALA A 70 -9.17 6.54 10.33
CA ALA A 70 -7.93 7.13 9.85
C ALA A 70 -7.43 6.44 8.57
N ILE A 71 -7.48 5.11 8.51
CA ILE A 71 -7.12 4.33 7.31
C ILE A 71 -8.04 4.67 6.13
N GLN A 72 -9.35 4.80 6.34
CA GLN A 72 -10.28 5.24 5.30
C GLN A 72 -9.96 6.63 4.75
N ARG A 73 -9.55 7.57 5.61
CA ARG A 73 -9.18 8.94 5.21
C ARG A 73 -7.87 9.01 4.43
N LEU A 74 -7.04 7.95 4.45
CA LEU A 74 -5.84 7.90 3.62
C LEU A 74 -6.19 7.87 2.13
N ALA A 75 -7.34 7.30 1.75
CA ALA A 75 -7.81 7.33 0.37
C ALA A 75 -7.87 8.78 -0.14
N ASP A 76 -8.47 9.68 0.63
CA ASP A 76 -8.65 11.08 0.21
C ASP A 76 -7.33 11.87 0.08
N ARG A 77 -6.25 11.38 0.69
CA ARG A 77 -4.94 12.06 0.74
C ARG A 77 -3.91 11.43 -0.18
N SER A 78 -4.20 10.26 -0.74
CA SER A 78 -3.28 9.54 -1.62
C SER A 78 -3.50 9.99 -3.06
N GLU A 79 -2.41 10.19 -3.81
CA GLU A 79 -2.50 10.47 -5.24
C GLU A 79 -2.94 9.22 -6.00
N TYR A 80 -2.41 8.06 -5.57
CA TYR A 80 -2.77 6.77 -6.13
C TYR A 80 -2.95 5.73 -5.02
N LEU A 81 -3.90 4.81 -5.26
CA LEU A 81 -4.11 3.62 -4.45
C LEU A 81 -3.90 2.40 -5.32
N TYR A 82 -3.16 1.43 -4.80
CA TYR A 82 -2.98 0.13 -5.42
C TYR A 82 -3.44 -0.96 -4.46
N GLU A 83 -3.94 -2.04 -5.02
CA GLU A 83 -4.23 -3.28 -4.31
C GLU A 83 -3.32 -4.36 -4.87
N ALA A 84 -2.60 -5.02 -3.96
CA ALA A 84 -1.72 -6.12 -4.29
C ALA A 84 -2.25 -7.40 -3.63
N GLU A 85 -2.57 -8.38 -4.46
CA GLU A 85 -2.84 -9.76 -4.05
C GLU A 85 -1.50 -10.50 -3.93
N PHE A 86 -1.32 -11.20 -2.82
CA PHE A 86 -0.07 -11.88 -2.50
C PHE A 86 -0.31 -13.13 -1.66
N ASP A 87 0.61 -14.09 -1.76
CA ASP A 87 0.63 -15.24 -0.85
C ASP A 87 0.98 -14.75 0.57
N ARG A 88 0.14 -15.01 1.56
CA ARG A 88 0.37 -14.56 2.94
C ARG A 88 1.60 -15.21 3.59
N ALA A 89 2.13 -16.29 3.02
CA ALA A 89 3.39 -16.90 3.44
C ALA A 89 4.63 -16.07 3.02
N LEU A 90 4.48 -15.12 2.09
CA LEU A 90 5.55 -14.23 1.66
C LEU A 90 6.03 -13.34 2.81
N ASP A 91 7.34 -13.16 2.86
CA ASP A 91 7.96 -12.15 3.70
C ASP A 91 7.55 -10.74 3.22
N ILE A 92 7.27 -9.87 4.18
CA ILE A 92 6.72 -8.55 3.92
C ILE A 92 7.70 -7.65 3.15
N TYR A 93 9.01 -7.83 3.29
CA TYR A 93 9.99 -7.07 2.52
C TYR A 93 10.03 -7.54 1.06
N THR A 94 9.84 -8.84 0.83
CA THR A 94 9.70 -9.39 -0.54
C THR A 94 8.45 -8.82 -1.20
N LEU A 95 7.33 -8.79 -0.48
CA LEU A 95 6.10 -8.17 -0.95
C LEU A 95 6.28 -6.69 -1.29
N MET A 96 6.93 -5.91 -0.42
CA MET A 96 7.20 -4.50 -0.67
C MET A 96 8.06 -4.31 -1.92
N ARG A 97 9.15 -5.07 -2.06
CA ARG A 97 10.05 -4.96 -3.22
C ARG A 97 9.31 -5.29 -4.52
N CYS A 98 8.57 -6.38 -4.56
CA CYS A 98 7.81 -6.76 -5.76
C CYS A 98 6.67 -5.77 -6.06
N ALA A 99 6.04 -5.20 -5.04
CA ALA A 99 5.06 -4.15 -5.22
C ALA A 99 5.68 -2.86 -5.76
N GLU A 100 6.87 -2.48 -5.31
CA GLU A 100 7.62 -1.34 -5.85
C GLU A 100 8.03 -1.60 -7.30
N GLU A 101 8.60 -2.77 -7.60
CA GLU A 101 8.94 -3.18 -8.97
C GLU A 101 7.68 -3.21 -9.87
N GLY A 102 6.56 -3.69 -9.34
CA GLY A 102 5.27 -3.66 -10.02
C GLY A 102 4.80 -2.23 -10.32
N ILE A 103 4.81 -1.33 -9.32
CA ILE A 103 4.39 0.07 -9.51
C ILE A 103 5.33 0.77 -10.49
N LEU A 104 6.64 0.59 -10.36
CA LEU A 104 7.62 1.15 -11.28
C LEU A 104 7.48 0.58 -12.70
N SER A 105 7.05 -0.68 -12.86
CA SER A 105 6.77 -1.24 -14.19
C SER A 105 5.51 -0.64 -14.85
N ILE A 106 4.55 -0.19 -14.05
CA ILE A 106 3.36 0.55 -14.53
C ILE A 106 3.72 2.00 -14.88
N PHE A 107 4.73 2.57 -14.24
CA PHE A 107 5.26 3.91 -14.50
C PHE A 107 6.77 3.84 -14.80
N PRO A 108 7.16 3.31 -15.98
CA PRO A 108 8.55 2.99 -16.29
C PRO A 108 9.44 4.23 -16.47
N ASP A 109 8.84 5.39 -16.69
CA ASP A 109 9.54 6.68 -16.69
C ASP A 109 9.35 7.38 -15.36
N GLY A 110 10.44 7.94 -14.85
CA GLY A 110 10.40 9.00 -13.84
C GLY A 110 9.72 10.23 -14.41
N ASP A 111 8.40 10.18 -14.56
CA ASP A 111 7.60 11.27 -15.06
C ASP A 111 7.40 12.24 -13.88
N GLY A 112 8.27 13.27 -13.86
CA GLY A 112 7.75 14.59 -13.57
C GLY A 112 6.46 14.74 -14.38
N GLY A 113 5.37 15.11 -13.71
CA GLY A 113 4.06 15.23 -14.33
C GLY A 113 4.07 16.08 -15.61
N PRO A 114 2.94 16.10 -16.34
CA PRO A 114 2.89 16.59 -17.71
C PRO A 114 3.48 18.00 -17.83
N VAL A 115 4.35 18.16 -18.84
CA VAL A 115 4.86 19.43 -19.35
C VAL A 115 3.75 20.41 -19.70
#